data_AF-A0A7S1ZVH4-F1
#
_entry.id   AF-A0A7S1ZVH4-F1
#
_cell.length_a   1.000
_cell.length_b   1.000
_cell.length_c   1.000
_cell.angle_alpha   90.00
_cell.angle_beta   90.00
_cell.angle_gamma   90.00
#
_symmetry.space_group_name_H-M   'P 1'
#
loop_
_entity.id
_entity.type
_entity.pdbx_description
1 polymer ?
#
loop_
_entity_poly.entity_id
_entity_poly.type
_entity_poly.pdbx_seq_one_letter_code
_entity_poly.pdbx_strand_id
1 'polypeptide(L)'
;AWMSVVRDVPFAEYGENHLITQAAADIQNVNGCQMESRNDYFWRPYHEKDITPKTELFRMNTFGATRGPLVSQFLYQTIYMDGIPIQPKHRTCAPNTDYLTDFEEWRAVQSGMPNPLHPDGSLCDFDEDLRYIRNG
;
A
#
# COMPACT_ATOMS: atom_id res chain seq x y z
N ALA A 1 2.09 -9.00 4.89
CA ALA A 1 2.00 -9.92 3.74
C ALA A 1 1.05 -9.39 2.67
N TRP A 2 -0.25 -9.21 2.94
CA TRP A 2 -1.20 -8.82 1.89
C TRP A 2 -0.88 -7.53 1.13
N MET A 3 -0.36 -6.50 1.80
CA MET A 3 0.04 -5.25 1.13
C MET A 3 1.10 -5.46 0.03
N SER A 4 2.03 -6.43 0.20
CA SER A 4 3.01 -6.73 -0.86
C SER A 4 2.38 -7.50 -2.02
N VAL A 5 1.47 -8.45 -1.72
CA VAL A 5 0.78 -9.26 -2.74
C VAL A 5 -0.09 -8.42 -3.66
N VAL A 6 -0.74 -7.38 -3.14
CA VAL A 6 -1.67 -6.53 -3.89
C VAL A 6 -1.10 -5.17 -4.28
N ARG A 7 0.24 -4.99 -4.16
CA ARG A 7 0.92 -3.71 -4.41
C ARG A 7 0.53 -3.10 -5.76
N ASP A 8 0.45 -3.93 -6.79
CA ASP A 8 0.19 -3.47 -8.16
C ASP A 8 -1.30 -3.29 -8.51
N VAL A 9 -2.23 -3.65 -7.61
CA VAL A 9 -3.66 -3.50 -7.84
C VAL A 9 -4.06 -2.02 -7.73
N PRO A 10 -4.70 -1.42 -8.75
CA PRO A 10 -5.17 -0.05 -8.67
C PRO A 10 -6.23 0.13 -7.57
N PHE A 11 -6.15 1.21 -6.78
CA PHE A 11 -7.12 1.50 -5.72
C PHE A 11 -8.56 1.61 -6.22
N ALA A 12 -8.75 2.00 -7.49
CA ALA A 12 -10.07 2.06 -8.12
C ALA A 12 -10.73 0.67 -8.24
N GLU A 13 -9.93 -0.40 -8.36
CA GLU A 13 -10.36 -1.78 -8.57
C GLU A 13 -10.56 -2.54 -7.25
N TYR A 14 -10.27 -1.93 -6.09
CA TYR A 14 -10.39 -2.60 -4.79
C TYR A 14 -11.81 -3.09 -4.48
N GLY A 15 -12.85 -2.56 -5.16
CA GLY A 15 -14.22 -3.05 -5.00
C GLY A 15 -14.52 -4.36 -5.73
N GLU A 16 -13.70 -4.75 -6.71
CA GLU A 16 -14.01 -5.82 -7.67
C GLU A 16 -12.87 -6.84 -7.82
N ASN A 17 -11.64 -6.47 -7.43
CA ASN A 17 -10.47 -7.33 -7.56
C ASN A 17 -10.51 -8.51 -6.58
N HIS A 18 -10.42 -9.73 -7.11
CA HIS A 18 -10.51 -10.95 -6.33
C HIS A 18 -9.42 -11.11 -5.26
N LEU A 19 -8.18 -10.67 -5.51
CA LEU A 19 -7.09 -10.73 -4.52
C LEU A 19 -7.37 -9.78 -3.35
N ILE A 20 -7.94 -8.62 -3.63
CA ILE A 20 -8.35 -7.66 -2.61
C ILE A 20 -9.48 -8.21 -1.74
N THR A 21 -10.46 -8.89 -2.35
CA THR A 21 -11.52 -9.60 -1.60
C THR A 21 -10.95 -10.71 -0.72
N GLN A 22 -10.00 -11.50 -1.24
CA GLN A 22 -9.33 -12.55 -0.47
C GLN A 22 -8.53 -11.97 0.70
N ALA A 23 -7.77 -10.89 0.48
CA ALA A 23 -7.03 -10.20 1.53
C ALA A 23 -7.95 -9.69 2.64
N ALA A 24 -9.07 -9.08 2.28
CA ALA A 24 -10.06 -8.59 3.25
C ALA A 24 -10.65 -9.74 4.09
N ALA A 25 -11.03 -10.85 3.45
CA ALA A 25 -11.57 -12.01 4.14
C ALA A 25 -10.53 -12.68 5.05
N ASP A 26 -9.28 -12.84 4.58
CA ASP A 26 -8.21 -13.45 5.38
C ASP A 26 -7.87 -12.60 6.61
N ILE A 27 -7.68 -11.29 6.44
CA ILE A 27 -7.39 -10.36 7.55
C ILE A 27 -8.51 -10.35 8.58
N GLN A 28 -9.78 -10.46 8.15
CA GLN A 28 -10.92 -10.55 9.05
C GLN A 28 -10.87 -11.79 9.97
N ASN A 29 -10.25 -12.87 9.51
CA ASN A 29 -10.18 -14.15 10.21
C ASN A 29 -8.90 -14.32 11.06
N VAL A 30 -7.96 -13.38 11.04
CA VAL A 30 -6.76 -13.46 11.89
C VAL A 30 -7.11 -13.17 13.35
N ASN A 31 -6.83 -14.14 14.24
CA ASN A 31 -6.96 -14.05 15.69
C ASN A 31 -6.17 -12.85 16.24
N GLY A 32 -6.84 -11.71 16.41
CA GLY A 32 -6.23 -10.41 16.75
C GLY A 32 -7.01 -9.23 16.17
N CYS A 33 -7.60 -9.42 14.99
CA CYS A 33 -8.54 -8.47 14.38
C CYS A 33 -9.95 -8.54 14.98
N GLN A 34 -10.25 -9.63 15.70
CA GLN A 34 -11.53 -9.91 16.36
C GLN A 34 -11.52 -9.57 17.85
N MET A 35 -10.44 -8.94 18.36
CA MET A 35 -10.30 -8.67 19.80
C MET A 35 -11.43 -7.73 20.28
N GLU A 36 -12.29 -8.26 21.14
CA GLU A 36 -13.44 -7.60 21.77
C GLU A 36 -13.08 -6.47 22.75
N SER A 37 -11.79 -6.17 22.94
CA SER A 37 -11.32 -5.32 24.02
C SER A 37 -10.51 -4.16 23.50
N ARG A 38 -10.91 -2.96 23.97
CA ARG A 38 -10.28 -1.64 23.83
C ARG A 38 -8.83 -1.63 24.34
N ASN A 39 -7.93 -2.38 23.71
CA ASN A 39 -6.50 -2.28 23.98
C ASN A 39 -5.83 -1.61 22.77
N ASP A 40 -5.97 -0.29 22.77
CA ASP A 40 -5.23 0.86 22.21
C ASP A 40 -4.27 0.73 21.02
N TYR A 41 -3.82 -0.47 20.63
CA TYR A 41 -2.89 -0.68 19.50
C TYR A 41 -3.56 -1.13 18.20
N PHE A 42 -4.79 -1.65 18.27
CA PHE A 42 -5.58 -1.99 17.10
C PHE A 42 -6.97 -1.36 17.25
N TRP A 43 -7.10 -0.09 16.87
CA TRP A 43 -8.40 0.57 16.84
C TRP A 43 -9.24 0.02 15.68
N ARG A 44 -9.83 -1.15 15.89
CA ARG A 44 -11.01 -1.59 15.16
C ARG A 44 -12.16 -1.55 16.17
N PRO A 45 -13.18 -0.71 15.97
CA PRO A 45 -14.46 -0.96 16.62
C PRO A 45 -14.84 -2.41 16.29
N TYR A 46 -15.32 -3.17 17.27
CA TYR A 46 -15.93 -4.46 17.01
C TYR A 46 -17.00 -4.26 15.92
N HIS A 47 -16.71 -4.71 14.71
CA HIS A 47 -17.64 -4.66 13.60
C HIS A 47 -18.26 -6.05 13.49
N GLU A 48 -19.57 -6.15 13.69
CA GLU A 48 -20.37 -7.32 13.32
C GLU A 48 -20.35 -7.60 11.80
N LYS A 49 -19.62 -6.79 11.01
CA LYS A 49 -19.64 -6.76 9.55
C LYS A 49 -18.24 -6.99 8.98
N ASP A 50 -18.21 -7.64 7.81
CA ASP A 50 -17.00 -7.91 7.04
C ASP A 50 -16.31 -6.61 6.59
N ILE A 51 -14.98 -6.67 6.46
CA ILE A 51 -14.18 -5.57 5.89
C ILE A 51 -14.67 -5.27 4.48
N THR A 52 -15.14 -4.05 4.25
CA THR A 52 -15.50 -3.56 2.92
C THR A 52 -14.21 -3.18 2.18
N PRO A 53 -13.80 -3.94 1.14
CA PRO A 53 -12.44 -3.79 0.61
C PRO A 53 -12.14 -2.40 0.04
N LYS A 54 -13.15 -1.74 -0.56
CA LYS A 54 -13.00 -0.40 -1.15
C LYS A 54 -12.80 0.72 -0.11
N THR A 55 -13.39 0.59 1.08
CA THR A 55 -13.50 1.70 2.05
C THR A 55 -12.74 1.46 3.35
N GLU A 56 -12.41 0.20 3.68
CA GLU A 56 -11.86 -0.17 4.99
C GLU A 56 -10.53 -0.92 4.90
N LEU A 57 -10.27 -1.68 3.82
CA LEU A 57 -9.00 -2.40 3.68
C LEU A 57 -7.83 -1.42 3.55
N PHE A 58 -6.78 -1.65 4.36
CA PHE A 58 -5.57 -0.83 4.42
C PHE A 58 -5.80 0.64 4.76
N ARG A 59 -6.91 0.95 5.44
CA ARG A 59 -7.20 2.28 5.96
C ARG A 59 -7.24 2.28 7.48
N MET A 60 -7.01 3.45 8.06
CA MET A 60 -7.24 3.68 9.48
C MET A 60 -8.63 4.29 9.68
N ASN A 61 -9.31 3.95 10.77
CA ASN A 61 -10.61 4.53 11.12
C ASN A 61 -10.44 5.90 11.82
N THR A 62 -9.84 6.85 11.11
CA THR A 62 -9.80 8.26 11.50
C THR A 62 -10.83 9.07 10.72
N PHE A 63 -11.19 10.23 11.25
CA PHE A 63 -12.20 11.10 10.64
C PHE A 63 -11.86 11.40 9.17
N GLY A 64 -12.74 10.97 8.26
CA GLY A 64 -12.60 11.19 6.82
C GLY A 64 -11.79 10.14 6.06
N ALA A 65 -10.97 9.32 6.70
CA ALA A 65 -10.09 8.36 6.02
C ALA A 65 -10.82 7.22 5.28
N THR A 66 -12.02 6.85 5.75
CA THR A 66 -12.88 5.83 5.11
C THR A 66 -13.88 6.41 4.11
N ARG A 67 -13.87 7.73 3.89
CA ARG A 67 -14.78 8.42 2.96
C ARG A 67 -14.06 8.79 1.67
N GLY A 68 -14.57 8.29 0.54
CA GLY A 68 -14.04 8.62 -0.78
C GLY A 68 -12.78 7.84 -1.17
N PRO A 69 -11.96 8.37 -2.10
CA PRO A 69 -10.74 7.70 -2.57
C PRO A 69 -9.77 7.40 -1.43
N LEU A 70 -8.92 6.38 -1.61
CA LEU A 70 -7.91 6.00 -0.63
C LEU A 70 -6.81 7.08 -0.51
N VAL A 71 -6.39 7.62 -1.64
CA VAL A 71 -5.37 8.66 -1.72
C VAL A 71 -5.99 10.03 -1.48
N SER A 72 -5.37 10.80 -0.59
CA SER A 72 -5.78 12.18 -0.28
C SER A 72 -5.80 13.07 -1.52
N GLN A 73 -6.81 13.94 -1.62
CA GLN A 73 -6.92 14.88 -2.75
C GLN A 73 -5.71 15.82 -2.86
N PHE A 74 -5.06 16.14 -1.74
CA PHE A 74 -3.82 16.95 -1.73
C PHE A 74 -2.68 16.30 -2.53
N LEU A 75 -2.70 14.98 -2.70
CA LEU A 75 -1.66 14.24 -3.45
C LEU A 75 -1.95 14.18 -4.96
N TYR A 76 -3.13 14.61 -5.41
CA TYR A 76 -3.48 14.69 -6.84
C TYR A 76 -3.58 16.11 -7.36
N GLN A 77 -3.84 17.07 -6.47
CA GLN A 77 -3.98 18.47 -6.85
C GLN A 77 -2.66 19.04 -7.37
N THR A 78 -2.74 19.82 -8.44
CA THR A 78 -1.60 20.62 -8.90
C THR A 78 -1.34 21.70 -7.86
N ILE A 79 -0.10 21.77 -7.38
CA ILE A 79 0.35 22.84 -6.48
C ILE A 79 1.12 23.88 -7.28
N TYR A 80 1.26 25.07 -6.71
CA TYR A 80 2.08 26.13 -7.29
C TYR A 80 3.22 26.45 -6.33
N MET A 81 4.46 26.33 -6.81
CA MET A 81 5.65 26.79 -6.10
C MET A 81 6.29 27.89 -6.94
N ASP A 82 6.50 29.07 -6.35
CA ASP A 82 7.01 30.26 -7.05
C ASP A 82 6.24 30.63 -8.33
N GLY A 83 4.92 30.37 -8.32
CA GLY A 83 4.04 30.58 -9.47
C GLY A 83 4.14 29.52 -10.57
N ILE A 84 5.00 28.51 -10.42
CA ILE A 84 5.17 27.41 -11.36
C ILE A 84 4.19 26.27 -10.99
N PRO A 85 3.33 25.82 -11.93
CA PRO A 85 2.45 24.69 -11.68
C PRO A 85 3.23 23.38 -11.63
N ILE A 86 3.02 22.60 -10.58
CA ILE A 86 3.67 21.30 -10.37
C ILE A 86 2.59 20.23 -10.27
N GLN A 87 2.54 19.38 -11.29
CA GLN A 87 1.68 18.20 -11.31
C GLN A 87 2.35 17.09 -10.48
N PRO A 88 1.63 16.44 -9.55
CA PRO A 88 2.20 15.41 -8.67
C PRO A 88 2.32 14.04 -9.37
N LYS A 89 3.04 14.01 -10.51
CA LYS A 89 3.49 12.78 -11.14
C LYS A 89 4.94 12.53 -10.71
N HIS A 90 5.23 11.31 -10.28
CA HIS A 90 6.54 10.95 -9.75
C HIS A 90 7.08 9.71 -10.45
N ARG A 91 8.40 9.52 -10.33
CA ARG A 91 9.05 8.26 -10.69
C ARG A 91 8.64 7.22 -9.66
N THR A 92 8.03 6.14 -10.12
CA THR A 92 7.59 5.03 -9.28
C THR A 92 8.28 3.74 -9.73
N CYS A 93 8.26 2.72 -8.89
CA CYS A 93 8.82 1.42 -9.23
C CYS A 93 8.02 0.75 -10.35
N ALA A 94 8.70 -0.02 -11.20
CA ALA A 94 8.08 -0.88 -12.18
C ALA A 94 7.21 -1.95 -11.47
N PRO A 95 6.07 -2.34 -12.06
CA PRO A 95 5.19 -3.34 -11.45
C PRO A 95 5.79 -4.74 -11.55
N ASN A 96 5.27 -5.67 -10.74
CA ASN A 96 5.59 -7.11 -10.76
C ASN A 96 7.05 -7.45 -10.45
N THR A 97 7.76 -6.62 -9.70
CA THR A 97 9.12 -6.94 -9.23
C THR A 97 9.20 -6.82 -7.72
N ASP A 98 9.51 -7.92 -7.06
CA ASP A 98 9.79 -7.98 -5.63
C ASP A 98 11.26 -8.32 -5.40
N TYR A 99 11.77 -7.86 -4.26
CA TYR A 99 13.16 -8.01 -3.86
C TYR A 99 13.22 -8.72 -2.50
N LEU A 100 14.37 -9.27 -2.17
CA LEU A 100 14.60 -10.03 -0.93
C LEU A 100 13.68 -11.26 -0.83
N THR A 101 13.27 -11.81 -1.97
CA THR A 101 12.45 -13.04 -2.03
C THR A 101 13.32 -14.29 -2.05
N ASP A 102 14.59 -14.16 -2.42
CA ASP A 102 15.60 -15.21 -2.29
C ASP A 102 16.30 -15.12 -0.91
N PHE A 103 16.61 -16.28 -0.33
CA PHE A 103 17.20 -16.34 1.01
C PHE A 103 18.61 -15.73 1.06
N GLU A 104 19.44 -15.95 0.04
CA GLU A 104 20.80 -15.43 0.01
C GLU A 104 20.80 -13.92 -0.23
N GLU A 105 19.92 -13.43 -1.11
CA GLU A 105 19.67 -11.99 -1.32
C GLU A 105 19.26 -11.31 0.00
N TRP A 106 18.25 -11.86 0.67
CA TRP A 106 17.79 -11.37 1.97
C TRP A 106 18.91 -11.36 3.00
N ARG A 107 19.66 -12.47 3.13
CA ARG A 107 20.75 -12.61 4.10
C ARG A 107 21.89 -11.63 3.85
N ALA A 108 22.24 -11.39 2.57
CA ALA A 108 23.26 -10.42 2.20
C ALA A 108 22.88 -9.02 2.69
N VAL A 109 21.63 -8.60 2.43
CA VAL A 109 21.12 -7.30 2.88
C VAL A 109 21.04 -7.22 4.41
N GLN A 110 20.60 -8.27 5.10
CA GLN A 110 20.62 -8.32 6.58
C GLN A 110 22.05 -8.21 7.14
N SER A 111 23.06 -8.62 6.38
CA SER A 111 24.47 -8.53 6.76
C SER A 111 25.10 -7.16 6.42
N GLY A 112 24.30 -6.20 5.93
CA GLY A 112 24.74 -4.85 5.57
C GLY A 112 25.34 -4.73 4.17
N MET A 113 25.25 -5.76 3.34
CA MET A 113 25.68 -5.69 1.94
C MET A 113 24.59 -5.01 1.09
N PRO A 114 24.96 -4.34 -0.02
CA PRO A 114 24.00 -3.85 -1.00
C PRO A 114 23.11 -4.99 -1.54
N ASN A 115 21.90 -4.66 -2.01
CA ASN A 115 21.09 -5.64 -2.73
C ASN A 115 21.89 -6.09 -3.98
N PRO A 116 22.15 -7.40 -4.17
CA PRO A 116 22.81 -7.91 -5.37
C PRO A 116 22.15 -7.51 -6.69
N LEU A 117 20.83 -7.29 -6.70
CA LEU A 117 20.07 -6.83 -7.88
C LEU A 117 20.22 -5.32 -8.13
N HIS A 118 20.53 -4.55 -7.10
CA HIS A 118 20.69 -3.08 -7.14
C HIS A 118 21.98 -2.66 -6.42
N PRO A 119 23.16 -3.04 -6.94
CA PRO A 119 24.45 -2.80 -6.27
C PRO A 119 24.86 -1.32 -6.24
N ASP A 120 24.25 -0.49 -7.09
CA ASP A 120 24.36 0.96 -7.13
C ASP A 120 23.51 1.66 -6.05
N GLY A 121 22.69 0.90 -5.32
CA GLY A 121 21.84 1.40 -4.24
C GLY A 121 20.51 1.95 -4.72
N SER A 122 20.08 1.70 -5.95
CA SER A 122 18.71 1.97 -6.37
C SER A 122 17.71 1.20 -5.51
N LEU A 123 16.56 1.83 -5.25
CA LEU A 123 15.49 1.23 -4.46
C LEU A 123 14.71 0.17 -5.26
N CYS A 124 14.64 0.35 -6.58
CA CYS A 124 13.92 -0.51 -7.51
C CYS A 124 14.26 -0.14 -8.95
N ASP A 125 13.89 -1.00 -9.89
CA ASP A 125 13.70 -0.62 -11.29
C ASP A 125 12.54 0.36 -11.41
N PHE A 126 12.76 1.48 -12.10
CA PHE A 126 11.75 2.53 -12.25
C PHE A 126 10.89 2.31 -13.49
N ASP A 127 9.62 2.67 -13.38
CA ASP A 127 8.72 2.83 -14.51
C ASP A 127 9.26 3.92 -15.47
N GLU A 128 9.12 3.69 -16.77
CA GLU A 128 9.55 4.62 -17.81
C GLU A 128 8.73 5.92 -17.76
N ASP A 129 7.45 5.84 -17.34
CA ASP A 129 6.55 6.97 -17.26
C ASP A 129 6.45 7.56 -15.85
N LEU A 130 6.32 8.88 -15.79
CA LEU A 130 5.87 9.54 -14.56
C LEU A 130 4.36 9.30 -14.35
N ARG A 131 4.00 8.78 -13.18
CA ARG A 131 2.61 8.42 -12.84
C ARG A 131 2.12 9.15 -11.60
N TYR A 132 0.80 9.32 -11.51
CA TYR A 132 0.16 9.66 -10.24
C TYR A 132 0.14 8.43 -9.32
N ILE A 133 0.05 8.65 -8.01
CA ILE A 133 -0.18 7.56 -7.04
C ILE A 133 -1.50 6.88 -7.43
N ARG A 134 -1.52 5.55 -7.53
CA ARG A 134 -2.72 4.80 -7.98
C ARG A 134 -2.87 3.43 -7.35
N ASN A 135 -1.84 2.97 -6.66
CA ASN A 135 -1.70 1.66 -6.05
C ASN A 135 -0.74 1.76 -4.85
N GLY A 136 -0.54 0.63 -4.15
CA GLY A 136 0.13 0.56 -2.85
C GLY A 136 1.64 0.59 -2.89
#